data_AF-F4G0S9-F1
#
_entry.id   AF-F4G0S9-F1
#
_cell.length_a   1.000
_cell.length_b   1.000
_cell.length_c   1.000
_cell.angle_alpha   90.00
_cell.angle_beta   90.00
_cell.angle_gamma   90.00
#
_symmetry.space_group_name_H-M   'P 1'
#
loop_
_entity.id
_entity.type
_entity.pdbx_description
1 polymer ?
#
loop_
_entity_poly.entity_id
_entity_poly.type
_entity_poly.pdbx_seq_one_letter_code
_entity_poly.pdbx_strand_id
1 'polypeptide(L)'
;MPKKTRLNLSVYDRVKRASLALILFSTFLGMSFEIQQTIFYFIPLSISYLALLIFGWLNRNSFSQLDEKFSLSVKLYYVMIVGIIISILSEVVTYLKVDIELFSILQIVGTLLILSYLFDYSLEVIRLGDDFNSRGLKIASLIIALSIPVYLIIGAIPFALLITSGGMYEYIELTKIITLYKRK
;
A
#
# COMPACT_ATOMS: atom_id res chain seq x y z
N MET A 1 39.70 7.47 1.49
CA MET A 1 38.35 7.47 0.88
C MET A 1 37.35 7.09 1.96
N PRO A 2 36.33 7.90 2.27
CA PRO A 2 35.32 7.50 3.25
C PRO A 2 34.58 6.29 2.68
N LYS A 3 34.61 5.17 3.42
CA LYS A 3 33.89 3.94 3.06
C LYS A 3 32.41 4.29 2.96
N LYS A 4 31.85 4.28 1.74
CA LYS A 4 30.39 4.36 1.55
C LYS A 4 29.75 3.31 2.44
N THR A 5 28.91 3.76 3.36
CA THR A 5 28.10 2.91 4.24
C THR A 5 27.46 1.84 3.36
N ARG A 6 27.80 0.57 3.60
CA ARG A 6 27.28 -0.54 2.79
C ARG A 6 25.76 -0.49 2.88
N LEU A 7 25.14 -0.11 1.78
CA LEU A 7 23.69 -0.02 1.65
C LEU A 7 23.09 -1.39 2.03
N ASN A 8 22.20 -1.44 3.01
CA ASN A 8 21.58 -2.70 3.41
C ASN A 8 20.56 -3.14 2.35
N LEU A 9 21.04 -3.85 1.32
CA LEU A 9 20.24 -4.31 0.19
C LEU A 9 19.02 -5.14 0.60
N SER A 10 19.07 -5.81 1.76
CA SER A 10 17.95 -6.62 2.24
C SER A 10 16.72 -5.79 2.57
N VAL A 11 16.89 -4.55 3.02
CA VAL A 11 15.80 -3.61 3.32
C VAL A 11 15.06 -3.27 2.03
N TYR A 12 15.79 -2.85 1.00
CA TYR A 12 15.20 -2.47 -0.29
C TYR A 12 14.61 -3.66 -1.04
N ASP A 13 15.19 -4.86 -0.91
CA ASP A 13 14.60 -6.08 -1.47
C ASP A 13 13.25 -6.43 -0.82
N ARG A 14 13.07 -6.13 0.47
CA ARG A 14 11.77 -6.28 1.15
C ARG A 14 10.76 -5.24 0.68
N VAL A 15 11.15 -3.96 0.54
CA VAL A 15 10.27 -2.92 -0.05
C VAL A 15 9.84 -3.31 -1.46
N LYS A 16 10.77 -3.85 -2.27
CA LYS A 16 10.46 -4.40 -3.60
C LYS A 16 9.46 -5.56 -3.53
N ARG A 17 9.56 -6.47 -2.55
CA ARG A 17 8.55 -7.53 -2.37
C ARG A 17 7.23 -6.96 -1.87
N ALA A 18 7.26 -5.90 -1.05
CA ALA A 18 6.07 -5.21 -0.60
C ALA A 18 5.31 -4.63 -1.79
N SER A 19 5.98 -4.02 -2.77
CA SER A 19 5.29 -3.49 -3.95
C SER A 19 4.56 -4.58 -4.76
N LEU A 20 5.04 -5.83 -4.78
CA LEU A 20 4.27 -6.96 -5.32
C LEU A 20 2.99 -7.24 -4.52
N ALA A 21 3.07 -7.19 -3.18
CA ALA A 21 1.89 -7.33 -2.33
C ALA A 21 0.90 -6.17 -2.52
N LEU A 22 1.40 -4.96 -2.77
CA LEU A 22 0.57 -3.80 -3.12
C LEU A 22 -0.18 -4.01 -4.45
N ILE A 23 0.49 -4.56 -5.47
CA ILE A 23 -0.13 -4.91 -6.75
C ILE A 23 -1.22 -5.98 -6.58
N LEU A 24 -0.95 -7.01 -5.76
CA LEU A 24 -1.96 -8.04 -5.46
C LEU A 24 -3.15 -7.43 -4.73
N PHE A 25 -2.91 -6.59 -3.72
CA PHE A 25 -3.94 -5.86 -3.01
C PHE A 25 -4.87 -5.12 -3.98
N SER A 26 -4.32 -4.29 -4.87
CA SER A 26 -5.13 -3.48 -5.78
C SER A 26 -5.86 -4.32 -6.83
N THR A 27 -5.20 -5.34 -7.38
CA THR A 27 -5.81 -6.22 -8.38
C THR A 27 -7.03 -6.94 -7.80
N PHE A 28 -6.88 -7.55 -6.62
CA PHE A 28 -7.97 -8.26 -5.96
C PHE A 28 -9.05 -7.32 -5.41
N LEU A 29 -8.68 -6.09 -5.01
CA LEU A 29 -9.66 -5.06 -4.67
C LEU A 29 -10.54 -4.75 -5.88
N GLY A 30 -9.93 -4.45 -7.03
CA GLY A 30 -10.67 -4.18 -8.27
C GLY A 30 -11.62 -5.34 -8.63
N MET A 31 -11.13 -6.59 -8.57
CA MET A 31 -11.96 -7.77 -8.81
C MET A 31 -13.16 -7.84 -7.84
N SER A 32 -12.97 -7.56 -6.56
CA SER A 32 -14.05 -7.62 -5.57
C SER A 32 -15.19 -6.64 -5.87
N PHE A 33 -14.86 -5.45 -6.40
CA PHE A 33 -15.86 -4.45 -6.79
C PHE A 33 -16.58 -4.82 -8.10
N GLU A 34 -15.90 -5.48 -9.04
CA GLU A 34 -16.53 -5.98 -10.27
C GLU A 34 -17.57 -7.08 -9.99
N ILE A 35 -17.33 -7.95 -8.99
CA ILE A 35 -18.23 -9.06 -8.65
C ILE A 35 -19.07 -8.84 -7.39
N GLN A 36 -19.18 -7.59 -6.92
CA GLN A 36 -19.80 -7.22 -5.63
C GLN A 36 -21.24 -7.71 -5.46
N GLN A 37 -21.96 -7.95 -6.56
CA GLN A 37 -23.34 -8.46 -6.54
C GLN A 37 -23.46 -9.95 -6.19
N THR A 38 -22.34 -10.68 -6.18
CA THR A 38 -22.30 -12.13 -5.93
C THR A 38 -21.68 -12.44 -4.58
N ILE A 39 -22.11 -13.51 -3.91
CA ILE A 39 -21.50 -13.94 -2.64
C ILE A 39 -20.01 -14.26 -2.75
N PHE A 40 -19.51 -14.50 -3.97
CA PHE A 40 -18.11 -14.78 -4.23
C PHE A 40 -17.21 -13.55 -4.07
N TYR A 41 -17.75 -12.33 -3.93
CA TYR A 41 -16.97 -11.10 -3.76
C TYR A 41 -16.06 -11.10 -2.51
N PHE A 42 -16.45 -11.84 -1.46
CA PHE A 42 -15.67 -11.97 -0.24
C PHE A 42 -14.29 -12.62 -0.46
N ILE A 43 -14.17 -13.49 -1.45
CA ILE A 43 -12.91 -14.20 -1.75
C ILE A 43 -11.81 -13.23 -2.21
N PRO A 44 -11.99 -12.49 -3.33
CA PRO A 44 -10.98 -11.52 -3.76
C PRO A 44 -10.77 -10.42 -2.72
N LEU A 45 -11.82 -9.97 -2.01
CA LEU A 45 -11.65 -8.96 -0.98
C LEU A 45 -10.78 -9.44 0.19
N SER A 46 -10.98 -10.66 0.66
CA SER A 46 -10.16 -11.25 1.73
C SER A 46 -8.69 -11.35 1.30
N ILE A 47 -8.44 -11.77 0.05
CA ILE A 47 -7.09 -11.82 -0.52
C ILE A 47 -6.50 -10.42 -0.61
N SER A 48 -7.30 -9.41 -1.00
CA SER A 48 -6.87 -8.02 -1.05
C SER A 48 -6.39 -7.52 0.32
N TYR A 49 -7.18 -7.71 1.38
CA TYR A 49 -6.78 -7.30 2.73
C TYR A 49 -5.58 -8.07 3.27
N LEU A 50 -5.46 -9.38 2.99
CA LEU A 50 -4.27 -10.14 3.34
C LEU A 50 -3.02 -9.61 2.64
N ALA A 51 -3.13 -9.27 1.35
CA ALA A 51 -2.05 -8.68 0.59
C ALA A 51 -1.65 -7.30 1.15
N LEU A 52 -2.63 -6.48 1.57
CA LEU A 52 -2.37 -5.18 2.21
C LEU A 52 -1.66 -5.34 3.57
N LEU A 53 -2.04 -6.36 4.37
CA LEU A 53 -1.35 -6.68 5.62
C LEU A 53 0.11 -7.10 5.38
N ILE A 54 0.35 -7.96 4.39
CA ILE A 54 1.70 -8.39 3.99
C ILE A 54 2.52 -7.19 3.52
N PHE A 55 1.95 -6.33 2.67
CA PHE A 55 2.55 -5.08 2.23
C PHE A 55 2.97 -4.21 3.41
N GLY A 56 2.04 -3.94 4.33
CA GLY A 56 2.32 -3.11 5.50
C GLY A 56 3.37 -3.71 6.41
N TRP A 57 3.33 -5.02 6.63
CA TRP A 57 4.29 -5.73 7.48
C TRP A 57 5.71 -5.69 6.90
N LEU A 58 5.86 -5.93 5.60
CA LEU A 58 7.15 -5.87 4.91
C LEU A 58 7.74 -4.46 4.96
N ASN A 59 6.94 -3.43 4.73
CA ASN A 59 7.38 -2.04 4.79
C ASN A 59 7.73 -1.59 6.19
N ARG A 60 6.92 -1.92 7.20
CA ARG A 60 7.23 -1.66 8.61
C ARG A 60 8.59 -2.26 9.01
N ASN A 61 8.84 -3.51 8.66
CA ASN A 61 10.10 -4.20 8.98
C ASN A 61 11.30 -3.66 8.19
N SER A 62 11.06 -2.95 7.09
CA SER A 62 12.10 -2.32 6.28
C SER A 62 12.41 -0.92 6.79
N PHE A 63 11.39 -0.09 6.95
CA PHE A 63 11.49 1.30 7.39
C PHE A 63 11.93 1.46 8.85
N SER A 64 11.63 0.49 9.72
CA SER A 64 12.19 0.44 11.09
C SER A 64 13.71 0.26 11.14
N GLN A 65 14.34 -0.14 10.03
CA GLN A 65 15.80 -0.28 9.91
C GLN A 65 16.45 0.93 9.22
N LEU A 66 15.65 1.92 8.81
CA LEU A 66 16.11 3.16 8.20
C LEU A 66 16.08 4.31 9.23
N ASP A 67 16.54 5.49 8.80
CA ASP A 67 16.56 6.70 9.62
C ASP A 67 15.17 7.10 10.15
N GLU A 68 15.14 7.91 11.20
CA GLU A 68 13.91 8.41 11.85
C GLU A 68 12.92 9.08 10.88
N LYS A 69 13.42 9.57 9.74
CA LYS A 69 12.60 10.12 8.65
C LYS A 69 11.54 9.13 8.16
N PHE A 70 11.73 7.81 8.30
CA PHE A 70 10.76 6.77 7.89
C PHE A 70 9.84 6.27 9.02
N SER A 71 9.89 6.90 10.20
CA SER A 71 9.21 6.40 11.41
C SER A 71 7.68 6.50 11.38
N LEU A 72 7.13 7.38 10.53
CA LEU A 72 5.68 7.60 10.48
C LEU A 72 4.95 6.39 9.91
N SER A 73 5.45 5.82 8.81
CA SER A 73 4.85 4.62 8.20
C SER A 73 4.89 3.41 9.14
N VAL A 74 5.95 3.31 9.98
CA VAL A 74 6.05 2.26 11.01
C VAL A 74 4.92 2.39 12.05
N LYS A 75 4.57 3.61 12.44
CA LYS A 75 3.48 3.89 13.40
C LYS A 75 2.11 3.70 12.76
N LEU A 76 1.93 4.22 11.54
CA LEU A 76 0.66 4.13 10.81
C LEU A 76 0.32 2.71 10.37
N TYR A 77 1.26 1.76 10.37
CA TYR A 77 0.94 0.34 10.15
C TYR A 77 -0.14 -0.19 11.10
N TYR A 78 -0.08 0.18 12.39
CA TYR A 78 -1.10 -0.24 13.35
C TYR A 78 -2.45 0.43 13.10
N VAL A 79 -2.42 1.68 12.62
CA VAL A 79 -3.62 2.42 12.21
C VAL A 79 -4.25 1.75 10.98
N MET A 80 -3.44 1.29 10.02
CA MET A 80 -3.91 0.51 8.88
C MET A 80 -4.56 -0.82 9.31
N ILE A 81 -3.97 -1.54 10.28
CA ILE A 81 -4.57 -2.77 10.83
C ILE A 81 -5.96 -2.48 11.40
N VAL A 82 -6.10 -1.42 12.21
CA VAL A 82 -7.39 -1.01 12.76
C VAL A 82 -8.37 -0.68 11.63
N GLY A 83 -7.92 0.02 10.59
CA GLY A 83 -8.72 0.29 9.40
C GLY A 83 -9.24 -0.97 8.72
N ILE A 84 -8.37 -1.95 8.49
CA ILE A 84 -8.73 -3.24 7.88
C ILE A 84 -9.77 -3.98 8.74
N ILE A 85 -9.58 -4.02 10.07
CA ILE A 85 -10.53 -4.67 10.99
C ILE A 85 -11.89 -3.99 10.92
N ILE A 86 -11.94 -2.65 10.95
CA ILE A 86 -13.18 -1.89 10.85
C ILE A 86 -13.87 -2.16 9.52
N SER A 87 -13.14 -2.16 8.40
CA SER A 87 -13.70 -2.44 7.07
C SER A 87 -14.29 -3.84 6.98
N ILE A 88 -13.59 -4.87 7.48
CA ILE A 88 -14.08 -6.26 7.49
C ILE A 88 -15.36 -6.37 8.35
N LEU A 89 -15.34 -5.82 9.57
CA LEU A 89 -16.51 -5.88 10.46
C LEU A 89 -17.72 -5.16 9.84
N SER A 90 -17.50 -3.98 9.26
CA SER A 90 -18.56 -3.20 8.63
C SER A 90 -19.20 -3.96 7.47
N GLU A 91 -18.40 -4.64 6.65
CA GLU A 91 -18.92 -5.44 5.55
C GLU A 91 -19.71 -6.67 6.01
N VAL A 92 -19.20 -7.40 7.00
CA VAL A 92 -19.92 -8.56 7.56
C VAL A 92 -21.27 -8.13 8.11
N VAL A 93 -21.32 -7.00 8.83
CA VAL A 93 -22.58 -6.53 9.42
C VAL A 93 -23.55 -5.98 8.37
N THR A 94 -23.03 -5.28 7.36
CA THR A 94 -23.84 -4.81 6.22
C THR A 94 -24.46 -6.00 5.47
N TYR A 95 -23.70 -7.08 5.28
CA TYR A 95 -24.21 -8.32 4.69
C TYR A 95 -25.34 -8.96 5.52
N LEU A 96 -25.25 -8.89 6.85
CA LEU A 96 -26.28 -9.37 7.77
C LEU A 96 -27.49 -8.42 7.89
N LYS A 97 -27.51 -7.29 7.16
CA LYS A 97 -28.58 -6.28 7.13
C LYS A 97 -28.91 -5.65 8.50
N VAL A 98 -27.92 -5.54 9.38
CA VAL A 98 -28.08 -4.87 10.68
C VAL A 98 -27.61 -3.40 10.55
N ASP A 99 -28.50 -2.45 10.86
CA ASP A 99 -28.23 -1.00 10.98
C ASP A 99 -27.28 -0.37 9.95
N ILE A 100 -27.73 -0.36 8.69
CA ILE A 100 -26.95 0.06 7.50
C ILE A 100 -26.30 1.46 7.66
N GLU A 101 -26.95 2.40 8.34
CA GLU A 101 -26.45 3.78 8.46
C GLU A 101 -25.18 3.90 9.32
N LEU A 102 -25.16 3.32 10.53
CA LEU A 102 -23.99 3.39 11.43
C LEU A 102 -22.78 2.64 10.83
N PHE A 103 -23.02 1.49 10.22
CA PHE A 103 -21.96 0.68 9.61
C PHE A 103 -21.40 1.31 8.33
N SER A 104 -22.17 2.14 7.62
CA SER A 104 -21.65 2.93 6.49
C SER A 104 -20.59 3.96 6.92
N ILE A 105 -20.80 4.62 8.06
CA ILE A 105 -19.83 5.59 8.62
C ILE A 105 -18.56 4.86 9.06
N LEU A 106 -18.70 3.73 9.75
CA LEU A 106 -17.55 2.92 10.16
C LEU A 106 -16.75 2.43 8.95
N GLN A 107 -17.40 2.01 7.88
CA GLN A 107 -16.72 1.60 6.65
C GLN A 107 -15.90 2.75 6.04
N ILE A 108 -16.44 3.97 6.01
CA ILE A 108 -15.72 5.17 5.55
C ILE A 108 -14.51 5.43 6.45
N VAL A 109 -14.67 5.39 7.77
CA VAL A 109 -13.56 5.56 8.72
C VAL A 109 -12.46 4.53 8.49
N GLY A 110 -12.82 3.24 8.40
CA GLY A 110 -11.85 2.17 8.14
C GLY A 110 -11.07 2.38 6.84
N THR A 111 -11.78 2.81 5.80
CA THR A 111 -11.19 3.13 4.49
C THR A 111 -10.24 4.33 4.57
N LEU A 112 -10.61 5.41 5.27
CA LEU A 112 -9.74 6.58 5.46
C LEU A 112 -8.46 6.23 6.22
N LEU A 113 -8.53 5.32 7.21
CA LEU A 113 -7.33 4.84 7.91
C LEU A 113 -6.39 4.08 6.95
N ILE A 114 -6.92 3.23 6.08
CA ILE A 114 -6.13 2.54 5.05
C ILE A 114 -5.49 3.56 4.07
N LEU A 115 -6.27 4.52 3.59
CA LEU A 115 -5.79 5.54 2.66
C LEU A 115 -4.72 6.44 3.30
N SER A 116 -4.83 6.74 4.59
CA SER A 116 -3.82 7.52 5.32
C SER A 116 -2.46 6.82 5.35
N TYR A 117 -2.46 5.50 5.50
CA TYR A 117 -1.24 4.68 5.45
C TYR A 117 -0.62 4.69 4.05
N LEU A 118 -1.44 4.53 3.00
CA LEU A 118 -0.97 4.58 1.61
C LEU A 118 -0.44 5.97 1.24
N PHE A 119 -1.02 7.04 1.79
CA PHE A 119 -0.55 8.40 1.60
C PHE A 119 0.85 8.57 2.18
N ASP A 120 1.03 8.18 3.44
CA ASP A 120 2.33 8.29 4.10
C ASP A 120 3.38 7.41 3.42
N TYR A 121 3.00 6.19 3.03
CA TYR A 121 3.86 5.33 2.22
C TYR A 121 4.34 6.02 0.94
N SER A 122 3.48 6.76 0.25
CA SER A 122 3.90 7.51 -0.94
C SER A 122 5.00 8.53 -0.61
N LEU A 123 4.93 9.20 0.54
CA LEU A 123 5.98 10.13 0.99
C LEU A 123 7.28 9.40 1.27
N GLU A 124 7.23 8.20 1.86
CA GLU A 124 8.43 7.37 2.06
C GLU A 124 9.06 6.95 0.74
N VAL A 125 8.26 6.63 -0.29
CA VAL A 125 8.77 6.32 -1.63
C VAL A 125 9.42 7.54 -2.29
N ILE A 126 8.89 8.76 -2.07
CA ILE A 126 9.58 10.00 -2.48
C ILE A 126 10.94 10.13 -1.81
N ARG A 127 11.03 9.91 -0.49
CA ARG A 127 12.28 9.99 0.28
C ARG A 127 13.30 8.96 -0.20
N LEU A 128 12.87 7.74 -0.50
CA LEU A 128 13.71 6.74 -1.16
C LEU A 128 14.16 7.23 -2.54
N GLY A 129 13.26 7.85 -3.30
CA GLY A 129 13.58 8.48 -4.58
C GLY A 129 14.65 9.57 -4.47
N ASP A 130 14.65 10.36 -3.40
CA ASP A 130 15.69 11.36 -3.11
C ASP A 130 17.02 10.70 -2.73
N ASP A 131 17.01 9.71 -1.82
CA ASP A 131 18.20 9.00 -1.37
C ASP A 131 18.94 8.29 -2.51
N PHE A 132 18.21 7.76 -3.49
CA PHE A 132 18.76 7.11 -4.67
C PHE A 132 18.86 8.01 -5.91
N ASN A 133 18.40 9.26 -5.83
CA ASN A 133 18.25 10.15 -6.98
C ASN A 133 17.47 9.50 -8.15
N SER A 134 16.44 8.70 -7.85
CA SER A 134 15.59 8.02 -8.84
C SER A 134 14.34 8.85 -9.14
N ARG A 135 14.26 9.36 -10.37
CA ARG A 135 13.03 9.99 -10.89
C ARG A 135 11.88 8.99 -10.98
N GLY A 136 12.17 7.72 -11.26
CA GLY A 136 11.15 6.69 -11.41
C GLY A 136 10.42 6.39 -10.09
N LEU A 137 11.13 6.35 -8.96
CA LEU A 137 10.51 6.21 -7.64
C LEU A 137 9.62 7.41 -7.29
N LYS A 138 10.04 8.63 -7.66
CA LYS A 138 9.21 9.84 -7.46
C LYS A 138 7.92 9.80 -8.28
N ILE A 139 7.98 9.31 -9.51
CA ILE A 139 6.79 9.11 -10.35
C ILE A 139 5.89 8.04 -9.75
N ALA A 140 6.44 6.91 -9.29
CA ALA A 140 5.67 5.86 -8.64
C ALA A 140 4.93 6.38 -7.40
N SER A 141 5.62 7.14 -6.55
CA SER A 141 5.03 7.80 -5.40
C SER A 141 3.90 8.76 -5.80
N LEU A 142 4.11 9.61 -6.81
CA LEU A 142 3.08 10.53 -7.30
C LEU A 142 1.82 9.78 -7.73
N ILE A 143 1.97 8.67 -8.46
CA ILE A 143 0.85 7.83 -8.90
C ILE A 143 0.10 7.26 -7.69
N ILE A 144 0.82 6.75 -6.69
CA ILE A 144 0.23 6.22 -5.44
C ILE A 144 -0.50 7.34 -4.69
N ALA A 145 0.10 8.53 -4.55
CA ALA A 145 -0.52 9.66 -3.87
C ALA A 145 -1.79 10.14 -4.58
N LEU A 146 -1.76 10.25 -5.92
CA LEU A 146 -2.91 10.64 -6.74
C LEU A 146 -4.03 9.60 -6.75
N SER A 147 -3.73 8.33 -6.49
CA SER A 147 -4.76 7.30 -6.39
C SER A 147 -5.75 7.59 -5.26
N ILE A 148 -5.32 8.24 -4.19
CA ILE A 148 -6.14 8.50 -2.99
C ILE A 148 -7.32 9.43 -3.28
N PRO A 149 -7.13 10.64 -3.84
CA PRO A 149 -8.28 11.46 -4.24
C PRO A 149 -9.10 10.79 -5.34
N VAL A 150 -8.50 9.98 -6.21
CA VAL A 150 -9.25 9.20 -7.21
C VAL A 150 -10.19 8.18 -6.57
N TYR A 151 -9.76 7.51 -5.48
CA TYR A 151 -10.63 6.64 -4.72
C TYR A 151 -11.84 7.40 -4.15
N LEU A 152 -11.60 8.57 -3.56
CA LEU A 152 -12.63 9.36 -2.89
C LEU A 152 -13.64 9.99 -3.86
N ILE A 153 -13.22 10.34 -5.08
CA ILE A 153 -14.04 11.07 -6.05
C ILE A 153 -14.65 10.15 -7.10
N ILE A 154 -13.86 9.21 -7.63
CA ILE A 154 -14.22 8.39 -8.80
C ILE A 154 -14.58 6.97 -8.37
N GLY A 155 -13.84 6.40 -7.41
CA GLY A 155 -14.16 5.10 -6.81
C GLY A 155 -13.03 4.08 -6.87
N ALA A 156 -13.35 2.85 -6.45
CA ALA A 156 -12.37 1.80 -6.17
C ALA A 156 -11.67 1.22 -7.41
N ILE A 157 -12.37 1.09 -8.54
CA ILE A 157 -11.79 0.50 -9.76
C ILE A 157 -10.67 1.38 -10.35
N PRO A 158 -10.88 2.70 -10.60
CA PRO A 158 -9.79 3.57 -11.04
C PRO A 158 -8.64 3.69 -10.04
N PHE A 159 -8.95 3.69 -8.74
CA PHE A 159 -7.94 3.61 -7.68
C PHE A 159 -7.07 2.36 -7.80
N ALA A 160 -7.69 1.18 -7.98
CA ALA A 160 -6.99 -0.08 -8.14
C ALA A 160 -6.05 -0.08 -9.35
N LEU A 161 -6.45 0.53 -10.48
CA LEU A 161 -5.59 0.66 -11.66
C LEU A 161 -4.37 1.55 -11.39
N LEU A 162 -4.56 2.67 -10.70
CA LEU A 162 -3.46 3.57 -10.33
C LEU A 162 -2.49 2.93 -9.33
N ILE A 163 -2.99 2.30 -8.27
CA ILE A 163 -2.14 1.59 -7.30
C ILE A 163 -1.36 0.46 -7.98
N THR A 164 -2.01 -0.32 -8.86
CA THR A 164 -1.34 -1.37 -9.64
C THR A 164 -0.20 -0.78 -10.48
N SER A 165 -0.48 0.30 -11.20
CA SER A 165 0.51 0.98 -12.03
C SER A 165 1.66 1.55 -11.19
N GLY A 166 1.36 2.25 -10.11
CA GLY A 166 2.35 2.81 -9.18
C GLY A 166 3.23 1.73 -8.56
N GLY A 167 2.63 0.62 -8.09
CA GLY A 167 3.35 -0.52 -7.54
C GLY A 167 4.25 -1.22 -8.57
N MET A 168 3.82 -1.34 -9.82
CA MET A 168 4.65 -1.89 -10.91
C MET A 168 5.85 -0.99 -11.21
N TYR A 169 5.63 0.32 -11.32
CA TYR A 169 6.71 1.29 -11.51
C TYR A 169 7.71 1.24 -10.36
N GLU A 170 7.22 1.22 -9.12
CA GLU A 170 8.06 1.10 -7.92
C GLU A 170 8.91 -0.19 -7.95
N TYR A 171 8.27 -1.33 -8.24
CA TYR A 171 8.95 -2.64 -8.32
C TYR A 171 10.11 -2.62 -9.31
N ILE A 172 9.88 -2.08 -10.51
CA ILE A 172 10.87 -2.01 -11.57
C ILE A 172 12.05 -1.12 -11.15
N GLU A 173 11.77 0.05 -10.58
CA GLU A 173 12.80 1.00 -10.17
C GLU A 173 13.65 0.49 -9.00
N LEU A 174 13.03 -0.12 -7.98
CA LEU A 174 13.76 -0.78 -6.91
C LEU A 174 14.63 -1.93 -7.44
N THR A 175 14.15 -2.69 -8.42
CA THR A 175 14.93 -3.75 -9.06
C THR A 175 16.18 -3.20 -9.75
N LYS A 176 16.06 -2.10 -10.50
CA LYS A 176 17.20 -1.43 -11.14
C LYS A 176 18.22 -0.97 -10.10
N ILE A 177 17.76 -0.30 -9.05
CA ILE A 177 18.61 0.20 -7.95
C ILE A 177 19.35 -0.97 -7.30
N ILE A 178 18.63 -2.00 -6.82
CA ILE A 178 19.23 -3.16 -6.13
C ILE A 178 20.27 -3.84 -7.03
N THR A 179 19.96 -4.03 -8.31
CA THR A 179 20.87 -4.69 -9.26
C THR A 179 22.15 -3.87 -9.48
N LEU A 180 22.03 -2.54 -9.57
CA LEU A 180 23.17 -1.63 -9.74
C LEU A 180 24.11 -1.67 -8.53
N TYR A 181 23.56 -1.75 -7.32
CA TYR A 181 24.37 -1.82 -6.09
C TYR A 181 24.89 -3.22 -5.77
N LYS A 182 24.29 -4.29 -6.30
CA LYS A 182 24.86 -5.66 -6.21
C LYS A 182 26.11 -5.86 -7.08
N ARG A 183 26.25 -5.07 -8.16
CA ARG A 183 27.37 -5.16 -9.11
C ARG A 183 28.57 -4.29 -8.74
N LYS A 184 28.45 -3.43 -7.72
CA LYS A 184 29.50 -2.54 -7.22
C LYS A 184 30.07 -3.06 -5.91
#